data_AF-A0A7S0GNH3-F1
#
_entry.id   AF-A0A7S0GNH3-F1
#
_cell.length_a   1.000
_cell.length_b   1.000
_cell.length_c   1.000
_cell.angle_alpha   90.00
_cell.angle_beta   90.00
_cell.angle_gamma   90.00
#
_symmetry.space_group_name_H-M   'P 1'
#
loop_
_entity.id
_entity.type
_entity.pdbx_description
1 polymer ?
#
loop_
_entity_poly.entity_id
_entity_poly.type
_entity_poly.pdbx_seq_one_letter_code
_entity_poly.pdbx_strand_id
1 'polypeptide(L)'
;VPAYFNDAQKRQTKDAGAIAGLDVLRIINEPTAAALAYGLDKKGTEDGVEGAEVTQTAKKQNILVFDLGGGTFDVSLLNIEDGVFKVLSTAGDTHLGGE
;
A
#
# COMPACT_ATOMS: atom_id res chain seq x y z
N VAL A 1 -6.17 5.11 -1.74
CA VAL A 1 -6.17 6.55 -1.44
C VAL A 1 -4.84 6.90 -0.81
N PRO A 2 -4.34 8.12 -1.05
CA PRO A 2 -3.07 8.55 -0.50
C PRO A 2 -3.04 8.45 1.02
N ALA A 3 -1.89 8.09 1.58
CA ALA A 3 -1.74 7.88 3.01
C ALA A 3 -2.03 9.16 3.83
N TYR A 4 -1.80 10.33 3.25
CA TYR A 4 -2.02 11.64 3.86
C TYR A 4 -3.48 12.14 3.80
N PHE A 5 -4.40 11.38 3.19
CA PHE A 5 -5.82 11.75 3.19
C PHE A 5 -6.38 11.81 4.62
N ASN A 6 -7.03 12.93 4.94
CA ASN A 6 -7.77 13.07 6.19
C ASN A 6 -9.12 12.33 6.15
N ASP A 7 -9.80 12.26 7.31
CA ASP A 7 -11.07 11.54 7.43
C ASP A 7 -12.19 12.09 6.52
N ALA A 8 -12.22 13.40 6.29
CA ALA A 8 -13.20 14.01 5.41
C ALA A 8 -12.97 13.60 3.95
N GLN A 9 -11.71 13.63 3.48
CA GLN A 9 -11.35 13.18 2.15
C GLN A 9 -11.64 11.69 1.95
N LYS A 10 -11.37 10.84 2.95
CA LYS A 10 -11.71 9.41 2.90
C LYS A 10 -13.22 9.17 2.79
N ARG A 11 -14.03 9.94 3.52
CA ARG A 11 -15.51 9.87 3.41
C ARG A 11 -15.97 10.31 2.02
N GLN A 12 -15.43 11.41 1.50
CA GLN A 12 -15.74 11.88 0.15
C GLN A 12 -15.39 10.84 -0.93
N THR A 13 -14.26 10.13 -0.79
CA THR A 13 -13.94 9.02 -1.70
C THR A 13 -14.97 7.89 -1.61
N LYS A 14 -15.41 7.53 -0.39
CA LYS A 14 -16.43 6.50 -0.18
C LYS A 14 -17.77 6.92 -0.82
N ASP A 15 -18.19 8.15 -0.60
CA ASP A 15 -19.43 8.71 -1.14
C ASP A 15 -19.39 8.75 -2.66
N ALA A 16 -18.25 9.14 -3.25
CA ALA A 16 -18.04 9.11 -4.70
C ALA A 16 -18.21 7.69 -5.27
N GLY A 17 -17.68 6.67 -4.59
CA GLY A 17 -17.90 5.27 -4.98
C GLY A 17 -19.37 4.86 -4.91
N ALA A 18 -20.10 5.26 -3.87
CA ALA A 18 -21.53 5.00 -3.76
C ALA A 18 -22.35 5.70 -4.85
N ILE A 19 -22.02 6.95 -5.20
CA ILE A 19 -22.64 7.70 -6.31
C ILE A 19 -22.40 6.97 -7.65
N ALA A 20 -21.22 6.38 -7.82
CA ALA A 20 -20.89 5.55 -8.98
C ALA A 20 -21.57 4.16 -8.96
N GLY A 21 -22.39 3.86 -7.95
CA GLY A 21 -23.09 2.58 -7.81
C GLY A 21 -22.24 1.44 -7.24
N LEU A 22 -21.11 1.74 -6.61
CA LEU A 22 -20.23 0.76 -5.99
C LEU A 22 -20.53 0.57 -4.51
N ASP A 23 -20.54 -0.69 -4.05
CA ASP A 23 -20.54 -1.00 -2.61
C ASP A 23 -19.12 -0.88 -2.05
N VAL A 24 -18.80 0.27 -1.46
CA VAL A 24 -17.48 0.57 -0.92
C VAL A 24 -17.32 -0.04 0.47
N LEU A 25 -16.85 -1.28 0.53
CA LEU A 25 -16.64 -2.04 1.76
C LEU A 25 -15.59 -1.43 2.69
N ARG A 26 -14.49 -0.94 2.12
CA ARG A 26 -13.36 -0.39 2.88
C ARG A 26 -12.52 0.55 2.03
N ILE A 27 -12.07 1.64 2.65
CA ILE A 27 -10.99 2.48 2.12
C ILE A 27 -9.69 2.05 2.79
N ILE A 28 -8.67 1.75 2.00
CA ILE A 28 -7.32 1.43 2.47
C ILE A 28 -6.30 2.41 1.88
N ASN A 29 -5.24 2.65 2.64
CA ASN A 29 -4.12 3.48 2.19
C ASN A 29 -3.32 2.73 1.11
N GLU A 30 -2.85 3.45 0.09
CA GLU A 30 -2.01 2.92 -0.99
C GLU A 30 -0.80 2.09 -0.54
N PRO A 31 0.08 2.57 0.38
CA PRO A 31 1.25 1.79 0.76
C PRO A 31 0.90 0.47 1.45
N THR A 32 -0.25 0.43 2.15
CA THR A 32 -0.77 -0.81 2.74
C THR A 32 -1.32 -1.74 1.67
N ALA A 33 -2.04 -1.21 0.68
CA ALA A 33 -2.54 -2.00 -0.45
C ALA A 33 -1.40 -2.63 -1.25
N ALA A 34 -0.34 -1.86 -1.55
CA ALA A 34 0.85 -2.33 -2.26
C ALA A 34 1.57 -3.44 -1.47
N ALA A 35 1.76 -3.25 -0.16
CA ALA A 35 2.39 -4.27 0.68
C ALA A 35 1.55 -5.54 0.80
N LEU A 36 0.23 -5.41 0.91
CA LEU A 36 -0.68 -6.57 0.89
C LEU A 36 -0.59 -7.34 -0.42
N ALA A 37 -0.57 -6.65 -1.57
CA ALA A 37 -0.41 -7.28 -2.87
C ALA A 37 0.94 -8.03 -2.97
N TYR A 38 2.03 -7.40 -2.53
CA TYR A 38 3.35 -8.03 -2.47
C TYR A 38 3.36 -9.29 -1.57
N GLY A 39 2.74 -9.24 -0.39
CA GLY A 39 2.65 -10.38 0.51
C GLY A 39 1.72 -11.49 0.04
N LEU A 40 0.72 -11.19 -0.81
CA LEU A 40 -0.17 -12.18 -1.43
C LEU A 40 0.51 -12.88 -2.61
N ASP A 41 1.19 -12.14 -3.49
CA ASP A 41 1.88 -12.67 -4.67
C ASP A 41 2.96 -13.70 -4.29
N LYS A 42 3.63 -13.47 -3.15
CA LYS A 42 4.66 -14.37 -2.63
C LYS A 42 4.16 -15.61 -1.90
N LYS A 43 2.84 -15.74 -1.68
CA LYS A 43 2.23 -16.99 -1.22
C LYS A 43 1.88 -17.93 -2.37
N GLY A 44 1.85 -17.43 -3.63
CA GLY A 44 1.43 -18.19 -4.81
C GLY A 44 2.57 -18.61 -5.74
N THR A 45 3.79 -18.14 -5.51
CA THR A 45 4.96 -18.41 -6.36
C THR A 45 5.93 -19.35 -5.63
N GLU A 46 5.74 -20.67 -5.84
CA GLU A 46 6.76 -21.68 -5.52
C GLU A 46 7.96 -21.61 -6.49
N ASP A 47 7.82 -20.94 -7.64
CA ASP A 47 8.87 -20.83 -8.64
C ASP A 47 8.99 -19.40 -9.21
N GLY A 48 10.14 -18.74 -8.99
CA GLY A 48 10.77 -18.01 -10.09
C GLY A 48 10.88 -16.49 -10.09
N VAL A 49 10.92 -15.79 -8.95
CA VAL A 49 11.56 -14.46 -8.92
C VAL A 49 12.60 -14.39 -7.79
N GLU A 50 13.87 -14.57 -8.15
CA GLU A 50 15.01 -14.26 -7.28
C GLU A 50 14.93 -12.78 -6.87
N GLY A 51 14.75 -12.51 -5.57
CA GLY A 51 14.80 -11.14 -5.07
C GLY A 51 14.27 -10.91 -3.66
N ALA A 52 13.43 -11.79 -3.13
CA ALA A 52 13.24 -11.96 -1.68
C ALA A 52 12.31 -13.16 -1.47
N GLU A 53 12.82 -14.29 -1.02
CA GLU A 53 11.94 -15.27 -0.37
C GLU A 53 11.19 -14.55 0.77
N VAL A 54 9.87 -14.43 0.65
CA VAL A 54 9.01 -14.31 1.84
C VAL A 54 8.77 -15.75 2.28
N THR A 55 9.85 -16.39 2.72
CA THR A 55 9.77 -17.71 3.33
C THR A 55 8.87 -17.57 4.55
N GLN A 56 7.92 -18.48 4.64
CA GLN A 56 6.85 -18.57 5.64
C GLN A 56 7.36 -18.80 7.08
N THR A 57 8.66 -18.61 7.31
CA THR A 57 9.35 -18.62 8.59
C THR A 57 9.48 -17.20 9.13
N ALA A 58 8.43 -16.75 9.84
CA ALA A 58 8.47 -15.89 11.04
C ALA A 58 9.67 -14.93 11.20
N LYS A 59 10.08 -14.21 10.14
CA LYS A 59 11.18 -13.24 10.20
C LYS A 59 10.62 -11.89 9.84
N LYS A 60 10.79 -10.96 10.78
CA LYS A 60 10.48 -9.55 10.61
C LYS A 60 11.14 -9.01 9.33
N GLN A 61 10.34 -8.51 8.40
CA GLN A 61 10.80 -7.93 7.14
C GLN A 61 10.50 -6.44 7.10
N ASN A 62 11.46 -5.64 6.62
CA ASN A 62 11.25 -4.22 6.35
C ASN A 62 11.07 -4.05 4.85
N ILE A 63 10.03 -3.33 4.45
CA ILE A 63 9.68 -3.05 3.06
C ILE A 63 9.64 -1.54 2.87
N LEU A 64 10.27 -1.07 1.80
CA LEU A 64 10.08 0.28 1.30
C LEU A 64 9.12 0.23 0.13
N VAL A 65 7.98 0.89 0.26
CA VAL A 65 7.08 1.15 -0.87
C VAL A 65 7.46 2.52 -1.42
N PHE A 66 7.80 2.54 -2.71
CA PHE A 66 8.06 3.74 -3.50
C PHE A 66 6.93 3.86 -4.51
N ASP A 67 6.14 4.92 -4.42
CA ASP A 67 5.00 5.20 -5.30
C ASP A 67 5.25 6.54 -6.02
N LEU A 68 5.56 6.46 -7.31
CA LEU A 68 5.75 7.63 -8.16
C LEU A 68 4.57 7.70 -9.13
N GLY A 69 3.59 8.51 -8.77
CA GLY A 69 2.36 8.71 -9.51
C GLY A 69 2.44 9.82 -10.55
N GLY A 70 1.26 10.22 -11.03
CA GLY A 70 1.11 11.35 -11.95
C GLY A 70 1.52 12.66 -11.31
N GLY A 71 0.87 13.07 -10.22
CA GLY A 71 1.15 14.35 -9.55
C GLY A 71 1.86 14.25 -8.19
N THR A 72 2.08 13.05 -7.65
CA THR A 72 2.66 12.85 -6.32
C THR A 72 3.72 11.78 -6.30
N PHE A 73 4.66 11.95 -5.38
CA PHE A 73 5.70 11.00 -5.08
C PHE A 73 5.64 10.66 -3.58
N ASP A 74 5.33 9.42 -3.25
CA ASP A 74 5.12 8.95 -1.89
C ASP A 74 6.06 7.77 -1.58
N VAL A 75 6.65 7.80 -0.38
CA VAL A 75 7.52 6.74 0.12
C VAL A 75 7.03 6.31 1.50
N SER A 76 6.86 5.01 1.69
CA SER A 76 6.46 4.44 2.97
C SER A 76 7.40 3.31 3.39
N LEU A 77 7.87 3.37 4.63
CA LEU A 77 8.57 2.25 5.27
C LEU A 77 7.57 1.43 6.06
N LEU A 78 7.47 0.15 5.73
CA LEU A 78 6.61 -0.82 6.39
C LEU A 78 7.43 -1.92 7.03
N ASN A 79 6.84 -2.51 8.05
CA ASN A 79 7.32 -3.71 8.67
C ASN A 79 6.25 -4.81 8.53
N ILE A 80 6.67 -6.00 8.13
CA ILE A 80 5.86 -7.21 8.13
C ILE A 80 6.39 -8.13 9.22
N GLU A 81 5.52 -8.51 10.13
CA GLU A 81 5.81 -9.49 11.19
C GLU A 81 4.54 -10.33 11.38
N ASP A 82 4.66 -11.66 11.29
CA ASP A 82 3.55 -12.61 11.43
C ASP A 82 2.30 -12.30 10.57
N GLY A 83 2.53 -11.81 9.34
CA GLY A 83 1.46 -11.42 8.41
C GLY A 83 0.75 -10.11 8.77
N VAL A 84 1.18 -9.42 9.83
CA VAL A 84 0.73 -8.08 10.20
C VAL A 84 1.60 -7.05 9.50
N PHE A 85 0.95 -6.16 8.76
CA PHE A 85 1.60 -5.05 8.06
C PHE A 85 1.49 -3.79 8.92
N LYS A 86 2.64 -3.23 9.32
CA LYS A 86 2.71 -2.00 10.10
C LYS A 86 3.46 -0.93 9.32
N VAL A 87 2.81 0.20 9.06
CA VAL A 87 3.48 1.39 8.53
C VAL A 87 4.31 2.01 9.65
N LEU A 88 5.61 2.20 9.42
CA LEU A 88 6.54 2.83 10.35
C LEU A 88 6.66 4.34 10.09
N SER A 89 6.72 4.72 8.82
CA SER A 89 6.80 6.12 8.39
C SER A 89 6.29 6.25 6.96
N THR A 90 5.74 7.42 6.65
CA THR A 90 5.38 7.83 5.30
C THR A 90 5.83 9.28 5.10
N ALA A 91 6.45 9.57 3.96
CA ALA A 91 6.83 10.90 3.52
C ALA A 91 6.67 10.99 2.00
N GLY A 92 6.64 12.19 1.45
CA GLY A 92 6.45 12.37 0.02
C GLY A 92 6.50 13.83 -0.41
N ASP A 93 6.40 14.05 -1.71
CA ASP A 93 6.23 15.35 -2.35
C ASP A 93 4.94 15.34 -3.18
N THR A 94 4.01 16.22 -2.80
CA THR A 94 2.70 16.33 -3.45
C THR A 94 2.74 17.11 -4.76
N HIS A 95 3.91 17.56 -5.21
CA HIS A 95 4.13 18.33 -6.43
C HIS A 95 5.23 17.73 -7.32
N LEU A 96 5.59 16.46 -7.09
CA LEU A 96 6.55 15.73 -7.90
C LEU A 96 5.86 14.48 -8.44
N GLY A 97 5.80 14.35 -9.76
CA GLY A 97 5.31 13.15 -10.43
C GLY A 97 5.63 13.18 -11.91
N GLY A 98 4.90 12.41 -12.71
CA GLY A 98 5.09 12.32 -14.17
C GLY A 98 4.46 13.43 -15.01
N GLU A 99 3.71 14.38 -14.45
CA GLU A 99 3.10 15.52 -15.18
C GLU A 99 4.08 16.67 -15.46
#